data_AF-A0A9X2ERW2-F1
#
_entry.id   AF-A0A9X2ERW2-F1
#
_cell.length_a   1.000
_cell.length_b   1.000
_cell.length_c   1.000
_cell.angle_alpha   90.00
_cell.angle_beta   90.00
_cell.angle_gamma   90.00
#
_symmetry.space_group_name_H-M   'P 1'
#
loop_
_entity.id
_entity.type
_entity.pdbx_description
1 polymer ?
#
loop_
_entity_poly.entity_id
_entity_poly.type
_entity_poly.pdbx_seq_one_letter_code
_entity_poly.pdbx_strand_id
1 'polypeptide(L)'
;MSGIELTQNEIHQTTAITDLGLVLVAAFGVFYLLNFVKIVCWKRYVWIHFFLLTFITSLTASIYHGLVLSPVIQTGIWYGVLLLFGLLISAFVLAVIADLMGEAVSRRAIPAVFSIYLVTLAISLFVSDKFLVFS
;
A
#
# COMPACT_ATOMS: atom_id res chain seq x y z
N MET A 1 15.65 -21.32 -16.73
CA MET A 1 14.35 -20.98 -16.12
C MET A 1 14.40 -21.44 -14.68
N SER A 2 14.72 -20.56 -13.72
CA SER A 2 14.62 -20.93 -12.31
C SER A 2 13.14 -21.08 -11.97
N GLY A 3 12.76 -22.17 -11.29
CA GLY A 3 11.39 -22.36 -10.81
C GLY A 3 10.99 -21.23 -9.86
N ILE A 4 9.69 -20.97 -9.76
CA ILE A 4 9.15 -20.14 -8.69
C ILE A 4 9.29 -20.95 -7.40
N GLU A 5 10.21 -20.58 -6.53
CA GLU A 5 10.45 -21.22 -5.24
C GLU A 5 9.90 -20.34 -4.12
N LEU A 6 9.28 -20.98 -3.13
CA LEU A 6 8.86 -20.29 -1.90
C LEU A 6 10.08 -20.02 -1.03
N THR A 7 10.10 -18.85 -0.38
CA THR A 7 11.13 -18.53 0.60
C THR A 7 11.13 -19.57 1.73
N GLN A 8 12.32 -19.96 2.20
CA GLN A 8 12.46 -20.87 3.35
C GLN A 8 12.64 -20.10 4.68
N ASN A 9 12.64 -18.76 4.63
CA ASN A 9 12.79 -17.93 5.82
C ASN A 9 11.42 -17.71 6.49
N GLU A 10 11.27 -18.20 7.72
CA GLU A 10 10.02 -18.16 8.49
C GLU A 10 9.47 -16.73 8.70
N ILE A 11 10.35 -15.74 8.85
CA ILE A 11 9.93 -14.33 8.99
C ILE A 11 9.25 -13.86 7.71
N HIS A 12 9.89 -14.12 6.56
CA HIS A 12 9.36 -13.73 5.26
C HIS A 12 8.05 -14.47 4.91
N GLN A 13 7.93 -15.74 5.31
CA GLN A 13 6.67 -16.48 5.15
C GLN A 13 5.54 -15.89 5.99
N THR A 14 5.82 -15.55 7.25
CA THR A 14 4.83 -14.95 8.15
C THR A 14 4.35 -13.59 7.64
N THR A 15 5.28 -12.75 7.15
CA THR A 15 4.95 -11.48 6.51
C THR A 15 4.08 -11.71 5.26
N ALA A 16 4.46 -12.65 4.39
CA ALA A 16 3.70 -12.96 3.19
C ALA A 16 2.27 -13.46 3.46
N ILE A 17 2.08 -14.28 4.50
CA ILE A 17 0.75 -14.74 4.94
C ILE A 17 -0.08 -13.58 5.49
N THR A 18 0.54 -12.71 6.29
CA THR A 18 -0.13 -11.53 6.84
C THR A 18 -0.59 -10.59 5.74
N ASP A 19 0.26 -10.38 4.72
CA ASP A 19 -0.08 -9.61 3.53
C ASP A 19 -1.26 -10.21 2.75
N LEU A 20 -1.33 -11.54 2.61
CA LEU A 20 -2.51 -12.20 2.02
C LEU A 20 -3.78 -11.98 2.85
N GLY A 21 -3.67 -11.97 4.19
CA GLY A 21 -4.77 -11.59 5.06
C GLY A 21 -5.30 -10.19 4.75
N LEU A 22 -4.39 -9.23 4.56
CA LEU A 22 -4.74 -7.86 4.17
C LEU A 22 -5.37 -7.78 2.77
N VAL A 23 -4.91 -8.60 1.82
CA VAL A 23 -5.54 -8.73 0.49
C VAL A 23 -7.01 -9.11 0.62
N LEU A 24 -7.33 -10.10 1.46
CA LEU A 24 -8.71 -10.55 1.67
C LEU A 24 -9.58 -9.48 2.33
N VAL A 25 -9.06 -8.83 3.38
CA VAL A 25 -9.75 -7.73 4.07
C VAL A 25 -10.01 -6.57 3.12
N ALA A 26 -9.03 -6.20 2.31
CA ALA A 26 -9.13 -5.13 1.34
C ALA A 26 -10.15 -5.45 0.23
N ALA A 27 -10.11 -6.66 -0.32
CA ALA A 27 -11.08 -7.12 -1.31
C ALA A 27 -12.51 -7.07 -0.75
N PHE A 28 -12.69 -7.55 0.49
CA PHE A 28 -13.98 -7.47 1.17
C PHE A 28 -14.42 -6.02 1.41
N GLY A 29 -13.51 -5.13 1.81
CA GLY A 29 -13.79 -3.71 2.00
C GLY A 29 -14.28 -3.03 0.72
N VAL A 30 -13.60 -3.26 -0.41
CA VAL A 30 -14.05 -2.77 -1.73
C VAL A 30 -15.42 -3.35 -2.09
N PHE A 31 -15.58 -4.67 -1.97
CA PHE A 31 -16.84 -5.35 -2.26
C PHE A 31 -17.99 -4.79 -1.42
N TYR A 32 -17.76 -4.58 -0.12
CA TYR A 32 -18.74 -4.04 0.81
C TYR A 32 -19.17 -2.62 0.41
N LEU A 33 -18.21 -1.73 0.15
CA LEU A 33 -18.49 -0.34 -0.23
C LEU A 33 -19.16 -0.21 -1.60
N LEU A 34 -18.83 -1.09 -2.55
CA LEU A 34 -19.45 -1.09 -3.87
C LEU A 34 -20.89 -1.59 -3.84
N ASN A 35 -21.17 -2.67 -3.08
CA ASN A 35 -22.45 -3.36 -3.15
C ASN A 35 -23.47 -2.89 -2.10
N PHE A 36 -23.02 -2.60 -0.87
CA PHE A 36 -23.92 -2.35 0.27
C PHE A 36 -24.02 -0.87 0.63
N VAL A 37 -22.98 -0.06 0.38
CA VAL A 37 -23.04 1.39 0.63
C VAL A 37 -23.53 2.11 -0.63
N LYS A 38 -24.81 2.52 -0.62
CA LYS A 38 -25.47 3.19 -1.76
C LYS A 38 -25.24 4.70 -1.81
N ILE A 39 -24.87 5.31 -0.69
CA ILE A 39 -24.61 6.76 -0.62
C ILE A 39 -23.31 7.06 -1.35
N VAL A 40 -23.43 7.76 -2.46
CA VAL A 40 -22.29 8.25 -3.24
C VAL A 40 -21.81 9.56 -2.61
N CYS A 41 -20.71 9.50 -1.86
CA CYS A 41 -20.08 10.65 -1.25
C CYS A 41 -18.55 10.53 -1.33
N TRP A 42 -17.84 11.64 -1.12
CA TRP A 42 -16.37 11.67 -1.15
C TRP A 42 -15.73 10.64 -0.23
N LYS A 43 -16.25 10.52 1.00
CA LYS A 43 -15.79 9.53 1.99
C LYS A 43 -15.76 8.11 1.40
N ARG A 44 -16.85 7.69 0.74
CA ARG A 44 -16.93 6.37 0.09
C ARG A 44 -15.86 6.21 -0.97
N TYR A 45 -15.64 7.22 -1.81
CA TYR A 45 -14.60 7.15 -2.84
C TYR A 45 -13.21 7.02 -2.25
N VAL A 46 -12.85 7.82 -1.24
CA VAL A 46 -11.51 7.76 -0.63
C VAL A 46 -11.28 6.40 0.04
N TRP A 47 -12.27 5.87 0.74
CA TRP A 47 -12.19 4.53 1.34
C TRP A 47 -12.06 3.41 0.29
N ILE A 48 -12.77 3.50 -0.84
CA ILE A 48 -12.58 2.55 -1.95
C ILE A 48 -11.15 2.60 -2.48
N HIS A 49 -10.59 3.80 -2.69
CA HIS A 49 -9.21 3.94 -3.17
C HIS A 49 -8.20 3.43 -2.14
N PHE A 50 -8.41 3.70 -0.86
CA PHE A 50 -7.61 3.15 0.22
C PHE A 50 -7.61 1.61 0.16
N PHE A 51 -8.78 0.96 0.14
CA PHE A 51 -8.84 -0.50 0.08
C PHE A 51 -8.27 -1.07 -1.22
N LEU A 52 -8.48 -0.43 -2.37
CA LEU A 52 -7.84 -0.86 -3.63
C LEU A 52 -6.31 -0.77 -3.54
N LEU A 53 -5.78 0.32 -2.98
CA LEU A 53 -4.34 0.46 -2.76
C LEU A 53 -3.82 -0.58 -1.76
N THR A 54 -4.55 -0.86 -0.68
CA THR A 54 -4.20 -1.92 0.28
C THR A 54 -4.13 -3.27 -0.41
N PHE A 55 -5.12 -3.59 -1.25
CA PHE A 55 -5.15 -4.85 -2.01
C PHE A 55 -3.91 -4.99 -2.89
N ILE A 56 -3.62 -3.97 -3.72
CA ILE A 56 -2.50 -4.02 -4.67
C ILE A 56 -1.16 -4.05 -3.93
N THR A 57 -1.00 -3.21 -2.91
CA THR A 57 0.24 -3.11 -2.12
C THR A 57 0.51 -4.42 -1.39
N SER A 58 -0.49 -4.96 -0.69
CA SER A 58 -0.33 -6.19 0.11
C SER A 58 -0.14 -7.41 -0.81
N LEU A 59 -0.82 -7.48 -1.95
CA LEU A 59 -0.59 -8.56 -2.91
C LEU A 59 0.85 -8.52 -3.44
N THR A 60 1.35 -7.33 -3.75
CA THR A 60 2.73 -7.13 -4.24
C THR A 60 3.76 -7.44 -3.15
N ALA A 61 3.51 -7.04 -1.90
CA ALA A 61 4.35 -7.33 -0.75
C ALA A 61 4.38 -8.84 -0.43
N SER A 62 3.24 -9.52 -0.53
CA SER A 62 3.16 -10.97 -0.36
C SER A 62 4.03 -11.71 -1.39
N ILE A 63 4.03 -11.24 -2.65
CA ILE A 63 4.92 -11.78 -3.68
C ILE A 63 6.38 -11.50 -3.35
N TYR A 64 6.70 -10.27 -2.93
CA TYR A 64 8.07 -9.85 -2.57
C TYR A 64 8.64 -10.69 -1.42
N HIS A 65 7.85 -10.94 -0.38
CA HIS A 65 8.30 -11.69 0.79
C HIS A 65 8.18 -13.20 0.57
N GLY A 66 7.14 -13.68 -0.10
CA GLY A 66 6.83 -15.10 -0.21
C GLY A 66 7.64 -15.87 -1.26
N LEU A 67 8.16 -15.19 -2.30
CA LEU A 67 8.87 -15.83 -3.40
C LEU A 67 10.37 -15.55 -3.36
N VAL A 68 11.17 -16.52 -3.80
CA VAL A 68 12.58 -16.31 -4.15
C VAL A 68 12.64 -15.66 -5.52
N LEU A 69 13.07 -14.39 -5.56
CA LEU A 69 13.10 -13.57 -6.76
C LEU A 69 14.54 -13.31 -7.24
N SER A 70 14.71 -13.09 -8.54
CA SER A 70 16.00 -12.61 -9.04
C SER A 70 16.26 -11.18 -8.54
N PRO A 71 17.54 -10.77 -8.36
CA PRO A 71 17.86 -9.45 -7.80
C PRO A 71 17.22 -8.27 -8.54
N VAL A 72 17.11 -8.38 -9.88
CA VAL A 72 16.49 -7.36 -10.73
C VAL A 72 14.99 -7.25 -10.45
N ILE A 73 14.28 -8.39 -10.37
CA ILE A 73 12.83 -8.42 -10.10
C ILE A 73 12.57 -7.96 -8.66
N GLN A 74 13.37 -8.43 -7.71
CA GLN A 74 13.26 -8.04 -6.30
C GLN A 74 13.39 -6.52 -6.13
N THR A 75 14.38 -5.90 -6.79
CA THR A 75 14.58 -4.44 -6.74
C THR A 75 13.43 -3.68 -7.38
N GLY A 76 12.95 -4.14 -8.55
CA GLY A 76 11.81 -3.50 -9.22
C GLY A 76 10.52 -3.57 -8.40
N ILE A 77 10.23 -4.74 -7.83
CA ILE A 77 9.07 -4.93 -6.95
C ILE A 77 9.21 -4.07 -5.69
N TRP A 78 10.40 -3.99 -5.09
CA TRP A 78 10.64 -3.15 -3.92
C TRP A 78 10.30 -1.68 -4.15
N TYR A 79 10.78 -1.08 -5.26
CA TYR A 79 10.44 0.29 -5.61
C TYR A 79 8.93 0.46 -5.88
N GLY A 80 8.30 -0.54 -6.50
CA GLY A 80 6.85 -0.57 -6.70
C GLY A 80 6.09 -0.56 -5.37
N VAL A 81 6.48 -1.41 -4.41
CA VAL A 81 5.91 -1.47 -3.07
C VAL A 81 6.08 -0.13 -2.35
N LEU A 82 7.27 0.49 -2.41
CA LEU A 82 7.54 1.77 -1.76
C LEU A 82 6.61 2.88 -2.29
N LEU A 83 6.45 2.96 -3.62
CA LEU A 83 5.57 3.92 -4.27
C LEU A 83 4.10 3.69 -3.87
N LEU A 84 3.64 2.44 -3.94
CA LEU A 84 2.27 2.06 -3.59
C LEU A 84 1.98 2.32 -2.10
N PHE A 85 2.94 2.04 -1.22
CA PHE A 85 2.80 2.25 0.22
C PHE A 85 2.65 3.73 0.56
N GLY A 86 3.42 4.62 -0.06
CA GLY A 86 3.25 6.06 0.14
C GLY A 86 1.88 6.58 -0.32
N LEU A 87 1.37 6.07 -1.45
CA LEU A 87 0.02 6.36 -1.91
C LEU A 87 -1.06 5.79 -0.97
N LEU A 88 -0.85 4.58 -0.45
CA LEU A 88 -1.73 3.94 0.52
C LEU A 88 -1.87 4.79 1.78
N ILE A 89 -0.75 5.22 2.38
CA ILE A 89 -0.75 6.10 3.56
C ILE A 89 -1.44 7.43 3.24
N SER A 90 -1.19 8.00 2.05
CA SER A 90 -1.85 9.23 1.61
C SER A 90 -3.37 9.06 1.53
N ALA A 91 -3.85 7.97 0.94
CA ALA A 91 -5.28 7.66 0.85
C ALA A 91 -5.90 7.44 2.24
N PHE A 92 -5.19 6.76 3.14
CA PHE A 92 -5.62 6.56 4.52
C PHE A 92 -5.79 7.89 5.26
N VAL A 93 -4.80 8.78 5.20
CA VAL A 93 -4.86 10.11 5.82
C VAL A 93 -6.05 10.90 5.27
N LEU A 94 -6.27 10.89 3.96
CA LEU A 94 -7.42 11.57 3.35
C LEU A 94 -8.76 10.97 3.81
N ALA A 95 -8.83 9.65 4.00
CA ALA A 95 -10.03 8.96 4.50
C ALA A 95 -10.33 9.37 5.95
N VAL A 96 -9.30 9.39 6.79
CA VAL A 96 -9.41 9.82 8.20
C VAL A 96 -9.82 11.30 8.30
N ILE A 97 -9.23 12.18 7.49
CA ILE A 97 -9.65 13.59 7.46
C ILE A 97 -11.11 13.71 7.00
N ALA A 98 -11.54 12.91 6.02
CA ALA A 98 -12.94 12.93 5.58
C ALA A 98 -13.89 12.48 6.70
N ASP A 99 -13.47 11.52 7.53
CA ASP A 99 -14.25 11.00 8.64
C ASP A 99 -14.33 11.98 9.83
N LEU A 100 -13.24 12.67 10.15
CA LEU A 100 -13.16 13.54 11.32
C LEU A 100 -13.54 15.00 11.04
N MET A 101 -13.21 15.50 9.85
CA MET A 101 -13.29 16.93 9.49
C MET A 101 -14.21 17.19 8.29
N GLY A 102 -14.73 16.14 7.67
CA GLY A 102 -15.65 16.22 6.54
C GLY A 102 -14.98 16.39 5.18
N GLU A 103 -15.81 16.32 4.14
CA GLU A 103 -15.40 16.28 2.74
C GLU A 103 -14.58 17.51 2.30
N ALA A 104 -15.01 18.71 2.68
CA ALA A 104 -14.38 19.95 2.24
C ALA A 104 -12.91 20.04 2.70
N VAL A 105 -12.62 19.63 3.94
CA VAL A 105 -11.26 19.65 4.49
C VAL A 105 -10.41 18.57 3.84
N SER A 106 -10.94 17.35 3.69
CA SER A 106 -10.22 16.24 3.04
C SER A 106 -9.82 16.58 1.61
N ARG A 107 -10.71 17.18 0.82
CA ARG A 107 -10.39 17.62 -0.55
C ARG A 107 -9.31 18.70 -0.59
N ARG A 108 -9.33 19.65 0.35
CA ARG A 108 -8.29 20.70 0.45
C ARG A 108 -6.94 20.16 0.93
N ALA A 109 -6.95 19.05 1.66
CA ALA A 109 -5.73 18.40 2.15
C ALA A 109 -4.97 17.61 1.07
N ILE A 110 -5.62 17.25 -0.05
CA ILE A 110 -5.00 16.50 -1.17
C ILE A 110 -3.62 17.05 -1.55
N PRO A 111 -3.46 18.32 -1.95
CA PRO A 111 -2.15 18.83 -2.37
C PRO A 111 -1.10 18.69 -1.26
N ALA A 112 -1.45 19.00 -0.01
CA ALA A 112 -0.51 18.89 1.11
C ALA A 112 -0.08 17.44 1.38
N VAL A 113 -1.03 16.51 1.42
CA VAL A 113 -0.75 15.08 1.65
C VAL A 113 0.12 14.52 0.52
N PHE A 114 -0.21 14.84 -0.74
CA PHE A 114 0.60 14.40 -1.89
C PHE A 114 1.98 15.04 -1.91
N SER A 115 2.12 16.32 -1.54
CA SER A 115 3.44 16.96 -1.42
C SER A 115 4.30 16.29 -0.36
N ILE A 116 3.74 15.97 0.82
CA ILE A 116 4.46 15.24 1.88
C ILE A 116 4.91 13.86 1.38
N TYR A 117 4.02 13.15 0.68
CA TYR A 117 4.35 11.87 0.07
C TYR A 117 5.50 11.99 -0.94
N LEU A 118 5.43 12.94 -1.89
CA LEU A 118 6.48 13.13 -2.89
C LEU A 118 7.82 13.50 -2.27
N VAL A 119 7.83 14.35 -1.24
CA VAL A 119 9.04 14.70 -0.49
C VAL A 119 9.61 13.46 0.20
N THR A 120 8.77 12.68 0.86
CA THR A 120 9.19 11.44 1.55
C THR A 120 9.75 10.44 0.56
N LEU A 121 9.06 10.22 -0.57
CA LEU A 121 9.51 9.31 -1.62
C LEU A 121 10.86 9.75 -2.20
N ALA A 122 11.03 11.04 -2.50
CA ALA A 122 12.30 11.56 -2.98
C ALA A 122 13.42 11.30 -1.97
N ILE A 123 13.19 11.59 -0.68
CA ILE A 123 14.16 11.30 0.38
C ILE A 123 14.48 9.80 0.42
N SER A 124 13.48 8.92 0.37
CA SER A 124 13.70 7.47 0.40
C SER A 124 14.52 6.97 -0.81
N LEU A 125 14.33 7.55 -1.99
CA LEU A 125 15.09 7.18 -3.19
C LEU A 125 16.55 7.67 -3.14
N PHE A 126 16.82 8.85 -2.57
CA PHE A 126 18.17 9.44 -2.55
C PHE A 126 18.99 9.09 -1.31
N VAL A 127 18.35 8.63 -0.22
CA VAL A 127 19.02 8.30 1.06
C VAL A 127 19.13 6.77 1.27
N SER A 128 18.86 5.98 0.22
CA SER A 128 18.73 4.52 0.26
C SER A 128 19.93 3.76 0.85
N ASP A 129 21.15 4.33 0.82
CA ASP A 129 22.33 3.70 1.43
C ASP A 129 22.42 3.81 2.97
N LYS A 130 21.49 4.52 3.64
CA LYS A 130 21.62 4.82 5.09
C LYS A 130 20.37 4.61 5.94
N PHE A 131 19.19 4.41 5.36
CA PHE A 131 17.96 4.46 6.15
C PHE A 131 17.45 3.10 6.67
N LEU A 132 17.93 1.98 6.14
CA LEU A 132 17.64 0.64 6.67
C LEU A 132 18.95 -0.09 6.91
N VAL A 133 19.57 0.14 8.08
CA VAL A 133 20.69 -0.63 8.64
C VAL A 133 20.18 -2.00 9.12
N PHE A 134 19.50 -2.72 8.23
CA PHE A 134 19.07 -4.10 8.45
C PHE A 134 19.23 -4.82 7.11
N SER A 135 20.48 -5.00 6.70
CA SER A 135 20.91 -5.94 5.66
C SER A 135 21.68 -7.08 6.30
#